data_AF-A0A850S247-F1
#
_entry.id   AF-A0A850S247-F1
#
_cell.length_a   1.000
_cell.length_b   1.000
_cell.length_c   1.000
_cell.angle_alpha   90.00
_cell.angle_beta   90.00
_cell.angle_gamma   90.00
#
_symmetry.space_group_name_H-M   'P 1'
#
loop_
_entity.id
_entity.type
_entity.pdbx_description
1 polymer ?
#
loop_
_entity_poly.entity_id
_entity_poly.type
_entity_poly.pdbx_seq_one_letter_code
_entity_poly.pdbx_strand_id
1 'polypeptide(L)'
;MEERPIKHICDAIEVAHAKIQADFDHINPVVGLINRMREHGIPADLMTIDCLKSGKRILVMVHDSQPELANYQFCRRDEDPSDEFESIAIESLTAQKLYDWMKETFSTADSEEAI
;
A
#
# COMPACT_ATOMS: atom_id res chain seq x y z
N MET A 1 -15.04 16.82 -11.36
CA MET A 1 -13.95 15.82 -11.30
C MET A 1 -14.37 14.84 -10.25
N GLU A 2 -14.61 13.57 -10.60
CA GLU A 2 -14.91 12.55 -9.59
C GLU A 2 -13.72 12.42 -8.65
N GLU A 3 -13.88 12.86 -7.40
CA GLU A 3 -12.94 12.62 -6.32
C GLU A 3 -13.00 11.13 -6.00
N ARG A 4 -12.18 10.34 -6.69
CA ARG A 4 -12.09 8.91 -6.42
C ARG A 4 -11.50 8.72 -5.03
N PRO A 5 -12.02 7.77 -4.23
CA PRO A 5 -11.50 7.47 -2.89
C PRO A 5 -9.98 7.26 -2.85
N ILE A 6 -9.43 6.64 -3.89
CA ILE A 6 -7.99 6.37 -4.02
C ILE A 6 -7.12 7.64 -4.09
N LYS A 7 -7.68 8.79 -4.50
CA LYS A 7 -6.92 10.04 -4.68
C LYS A 7 -6.31 10.52 -3.36
N HIS A 8 -7.05 10.41 -2.26
CA HIS A 8 -6.55 10.77 -0.94
C HIS A 8 -5.27 9.97 -0.60
N ILE A 9 -5.28 8.68 -0.90
CA ILE A 9 -4.16 7.77 -0.66
C ILE A 9 -3.00 8.11 -1.60
N CYS A 10 -3.27 8.49 -2.86
CA CYS A 10 -2.23 8.95 -3.80
C CYS A 10 -1.49 10.20 -3.28
N ASP A 11 -2.22 11.21 -2.82
CA ASP A 11 -1.61 12.44 -2.30
C ASP A 11 -0.78 12.13 -1.03
N ALA A 12 -1.29 11.24 -0.17
CA ALA A 12 -0.60 10.81 1.04
C ALA A 12 0.66 9.96 0.76
N ILE A 13 0.60 9.03 -0.21
CA ILE A 13 1.73 8.16 -0.54
C ILE A 13 2.86 8.94 -1.20
N GLU A 14 2.57 9.94 -2.03
CA GLU A 14 3.61 10.79 -2.63
C GLU A 14 4.46 11.49 -1.55
N VAL A 15 3.80 12.04 -0.52
CA VAL A 15 4.49 12.68 0.61
C VAL A 15 5.27 11.64 1.43
N ALA A 16 4.68 10.49 1.71
CA ALA A 16 5.33 9.43 2.46
C ALA A 16 6.54 8.84 1.72
N HIS A 17 6.43 8.69 0.40
CA HIS A 17 7.46 8.17 -0.50
C HIS A 17 8.65 9.12 -0.58
N ALA A 18 8.40 10.42 -0.74
CA ALA A 18 9.46 11.42 -0.72
C ALA A 18 10.22 11.43 0.62
N LYS A 19 9.50 11.28 1.75
CA LYS A 19 10.12 11.19 3.09
C LYS A 19 10.95 9.93 3.28
N ILE A 20 10.40 8.75 2.95
CA ILE A 20 11.12 7.49 3.18
C ILE A 20 12.38 7.39 2.32
N GLN A 21 12.35 7.92 1.09
CA GLN A 21 13.54 7.98 0.23
C GLN A 21 14.60 8.95 0.75
N ALA A 22 14.19 10.03 1.44
CA ALA A 22 15.13 10.96 2.07
C ALA A 22 15.74 10.40 3.37
N ASP A 23 14.95 9.63 4.13
CA ASP A 23 15.35 9.09 5.44
C ASP A 23 16.16 7.78 5.32
N PHE A 24 15.96 6.99 4.25
CA PHE A 24 16.56 5.67 4.09
C PHE A 24 17.14 5.46 2.68
N ASP A 25 18.48 5.45 2.58
CA ASP A 25 19.18 5.17 1.31
C ASP A 25 18.91 3.76 0.74
N HIS A 26 18.46 2.83 1.58
CA HIS A 26 18.28 1.42 1.24
C HIS A 26 16.84 0.98 1.09
N ILE A 27 15.86 1.81 1.49
CA ILE A 27 14.44 1.53 1.27
C ILE A 27 14.04 2.25 0.00
N ASN A 28 13.82 1.49 -1.07
CA ASN A 28 13.37 2.03 -2.35
C ASN A 28 11.98 1.45 -2.70
N PRO A 29 10.91 2.10 -2.23
CA PRO A 29 9.56 1.65 -2.52
C PRO A 29 9.17 2.05 -3.94
N VAL A 30 8.52 1.12 -4.64
CA VAL A 30 7.94 1.31 -5.97
C VAL A 30 6.43 1.26 -5.81
N VAL A 31 5.77 2.38 -6.09
CA VAL A 31 4.31 2.48 -6.01
C VAL A 31 3.69 2.22 -7.38
N GLY A 32 2.75 1.28 -7.46
CA GLY A 32 1.96 1.00 -8.64
C GLY A 32 0.47 1.23 -8.37
N LEU A 33 -0.22 1.93 -9.27
CA LEU A 33 -1.66 2.16 -9.20
C LEU A 33 -2.37 1.47 -10.38
N ILE A 34 -3.35 0.62 -10.06
CA ILE A 34 -4.20 -0.09 -10.99
C ILE A 34 -5.62 0.43 -10.82
N ASN A 35 -6.01 1.36 -11.68
CA ASN A 35 -7.33 2.02 -11.64
C ASN A 35 -8.27 1.60 -12.78
N ARG A 36 -7.86 0.57 -13.53
CA ARG A 36 -8.58 0.02 -14.69
C ARG A 36 -9.32 -1.28 -14.39
N MET A 37 -9.41 -1.67 -13.11
CA MET A 37 -10.12 -2.91 -12.73
C MET A 37 -11.60 -2.87 -13.15
N ARG A 38 -12.17 -1.66 -13.24
CA ARG A 38 -13.53 -1.40 -13.75
C ARG A 38 -13.71 -1.85 -15.20
N GLU A 39 -12.68 -1.73 -16.04
CA GLU A 39 -12.72 -2.21 -17.43
C GLU A 39 -12.81 -3.74 -17.49
N HIS A 40 -12.47 -4.42 -16.40
CA HIS A 40 -12.57 -5.87 -16.23
C HIS A 40 -13.71 -6.30 -15.30
N GLY A 41 -14.66 -5.40 -15.01
CA GLY A 41 -15.87 -5.71 -14.24
C GLY A 41 -15.68 -5.68 -12.71
N ILE A 42 -14.54 -5.22 -12.21
CA ILE A 42 -14.27 -5.08 -10.77
C ILE A 42 -14.29 -3.59 -10.39
N PRO A 43 -15.31 -3.11 -9.66
CA PRO A 43 -15.43 -1.69 -9.29
C PRO A 43 -14.54 -1.35 -8.10
N ALA A 44 -13.23 -1.35 -8.34
CA ALA A 44 -12.21 -1.03 -7.35
C ALA A 44 -10.98 -0.37 -7.98
N ASP A 45 -10.18 0.26 -7.14
CA ASP A 45 -8.81 0.68 -7.43
C ASP A 45 -7.84 -0.11 -6.54
N LEU A 46 -6.70 -0.53 -7.07
CA LEU A 46 -5.66 -1.22 -6.33
C LEU A 46 -4.36 -0.43 -6.38
N MET A 47 -3.79 -0.14 -5.22
CA MET A 47 -2.44 0.40 -5.06
C MET A 47 -1.53 -0.69 -4.50
N THR A 48 -0.33 -0.76 -5.05
CA THR A 48 0.73 -1.67 -4.66
C THR A 48 1.95 -0.85 -4.27
N ILE A 49 2.61 -1.20 -3.17
CA ILE A 49 3.85 -0.56 -2.72
C ILE A 49 4.86 -1.68 -2.51
N ASP A 50 5.83 -1.78 -3.43
CA ASP A 50 6.80 -2.86 -3.47
C ASP A 50 8.18 -2.36 -3.08
N CYS A 51 8.84 -3.02 -2.13
CA CYS A 51 10.26 -2.79 -1.90
C CYS A 51 11.08 -3.88 -2.58
N LEU A 52 11.79 -3.52 -3.66
CA LEU A 52 12.53 -4.50 -4.44
C LEU A 52 13.63 -5.21 -3.63
N LYS A 53 14.22 -4.49 -2.68
CA LYS A 53 15.34 -4.95 -1.86
C LYS A 53 14.92 -5.94 -0.78
N SER A 54 13.77 -5.72 -0.12
CA SER A 54 13.25 -6.63 0.91
C SER A 54 12.35 -7.73 0.36
N GLY A 55 11.87 -7.58 -0.89
CA GLY A 55 10.91 -8.51 -1.50
C GLY A 55 9.51 -8.43 -0.88
N LYS A 56 9.23 -7.43 -0.05
CA LYS A 56 7.93 -7.22 0.60
C LYS A 56 7.06 -6.27 -0.22
N ARG A 57 5.75 -6.41 -0.05
CA ARG A 57 4.69 -5.72 -0.76
C ARG A 57 3.59 -5.29 0.22
N ILE A 58 3.09 -4.08 0.02
CA ILE A 58 1.88 -3.58 0.68
C ILE A 58 0.82 -3.42 -0.40
N LEU A 59 -0.31 -4.09 -0.24
CA LEU A 59 -1.47 -3.96 -1.10
C LEU A 59 -2.49 -3.07 -0.41
N VAL A 60 -3.09 -2.14 -1.16
CA VAL A 60 -4.18 -1.28 -0.70
C VAL A 60 -5.24 -1.25 -1.78
N MET A 61 -6.38 -1.88 -1.54
CA MET A 61 -7.54 -1.90 -2.42
C MET A 61 -8.63 -0.99 -1.88
N VAL A 62 -9.29 -0.27 -2.78
CA VAL A 62 -10.45 0.55 -2.44
C VAL A 62 -11.60 0.20 -3.36
N HIS A 63 -12.74 -0.14 -2.77
CA HIS A 63 -13.94 -0.52 -3.52
C HIS A 63 -14.86 0.69 -3.70
N ASP A 64 -15.51 0.78 -4.86
CA ASP A 64 -16.50 1.84 -5.14
C ASP A 64 -17.73 1.73 -4.23
N SER A 65 -18.05 0.51 -3.78
CA SER A 65 -19.16 0.27 -2.84
C SER A 65 -18.87 0.74 -1.41
N GLN A 66 -17.60 0.94 -1.07
CA GLN A 66 -17.15 1.33 0.28
C GLN A 66 -16.08 2.42 0.16
N PRO A 67 -16.45 3.63 -0.29
CA PRO A 67 -15.51 4.72 -0.55
C PRO A 67 -14.87 5.30 0.71
N GLU A 68 -15.28 4.88 1.91
CA GLU A 68 -14.74 5.31 3.19
C GLU A 68 -13.73 4.31 3.77
N LEU A 69 -13.63 3.11 3.17
CA LEU A 69 -12.78 2.02 3.64
C LEU A 69 -11.76 1.63 2.57
N ALA A 70 -10.54 1.38 3.02
CA ALA A 70 -9.49 0.73 2.25
C ALA A 70 -9.20 -0.63 2.85
N ASN A 71 -9.16 -1.64 1.99
CA ASN A 71 -8.68 -2.96 2.33
C ASN A 71 -7.18 -3.00 2.10
N TYR A 72 -6.41 -3.54 3.04
CA TYR A 72 -4.98 -3.63 2.90
C TYR A 72 -4.44 -4.99 3.34
N GLN A 73 -3.26 -5.32 2.82
CA GLN A 73 -2.55 -6.54 3.17
C GLN A 73 -1.04 -6.33 3.04
N PHE A 74 -0.31 -6.86 4.01
CA PHE A 74 1.15 -6.96 3.96
C PHE A 74 1.51 -8.37 3.50
N CYS A 75 2.17 -8.47 2.36
CA CYS A 75 2.55 -9.76 1.78
C CYS A 75 3.94 -9.68 1.17
N ARG A 76 4.44 -10.81 0.67
CA ARG A 76 5.66 -10.81 -0.13
C ARG A 76 5.31 -10.63 -1.61
N ARG A 77 6.25 -10.06 -2.36
CA ARG A 77 6.09 -9.82 -3.80
C ARG A 77 6.09 -11.12 -4.61
N ASP A 78 6.74 -12.15 -4.09
CA ASP A 78 6.87 -13.49 -4.67
C ASP A 78 5.72 -14.43 -4.29
N GLU A 79 4.82 -14.00 -3.40
CA GLU A 79 3.67 -14.78 -2.97
C GLU A 79 2.37 -14.15 -3.51
N ASP A 80 1.39 -15.00 -3.78
CA ASP A 80 0.05 -14.52 -4.07
C ASP A 80 -0.58 -13.89 -2.81
N PRO A 81 -1.36 -12.82 -2.97
CA PRO A 81 -2.09 -12.24 -1.85
C PRO A 81 -3.03 -13.26 -1.21
N SER A 82 -3.10 -13.26 0.12
CA SER A 82 -4.08 -14.07 0.85
C SER A 82 -5.49 -13.51 0.66
N ASP A 83 -6.51 -14.35 0.84
CA ASP A 83 -7.91 -13.93 0.87
C ASP A 83 -8.26 -13.06 2.09
N GLU A 84 -7.37 -13.01 3.10
CA GLU A 84 -7.56 -12.23 4.32
C GLU A 84 -7.00 -10.81 4.18
N PHE A 85 -7.89 -9.84 3.97
CA PHE A 85 -7.57 -8.42 3.96
C PHE A 85 -8.02 -7.76 5.26
N GLU A 86 -7.17 -6.90 5.81
CA GLU A 86 -7.58 -5.98 6.88
C GLU A 86 -8.29 -4.77 6.26
N SER A 87 -9.11 -4.08 7.06
CA SER A 87 -9.84 -2.89 6.62
C SER A 87 -9.49 -1.70 7.51
N ILE A 88 -9.24 -0.55 6.90
CA ILE A 88 -8.98 0.72 7.59
C ILE A 88 -9.80 1.84 6.96
N ALA A 89 -10.19 2.83 7.75
CA ALA A 89 -10.80 4.04 7.21
C ALA A 89 -9.80 4.78 6.33
N ILE A 90 -10.24 5.23 5.15
CA ILE A 90 -9.38 5.98 4.21
C ILE A 90 -8.82 7.24 4.87
N GLU A 91 -9.62 7.90 5.72
CA GLU A 91 -9.18 9.09 6.46
C GLU A 91 -8.03 8.80 7.44
N SER A 92 -7.89 7.55 7.88
CA SER A 92 -6.77 7.11 8.72
C SER A 92 -5.49 6.83 7.91
N LEU A 93 -5.59 6.68 6.58
CA LEU A 93 -4.45 6.49 5.67
C LEU A 93 -3.74 7.80 5.36
N THR A 94 -3.18 8.40 6.40
CA THR A 94 -2.37 9.61 6.28
C THR A 94 -0.97 9.31 5.76
N ALA A 95 -0.27 10.32 5.27
CA ALA A 95 1.12 10.21 4.84
C ALA A 95 2.04 9.65 5.95
N GLN A 96 1.75 10.00 7.22
CA GLN A 96 2.51 9.46 8.35
C GLN A 96 2.28 7.96 8.50
N LYS A 97 1.02 7.50 8.44
CA LYS A 97 0.68 6.08 8.55
C LYS A 97 1.31 5.25 7.44
N LEU A 98 1.26 5.74 6.20
CA LEU A 98 1.88 5.08 5.05
C LEU A 98 3.41 5.05 5.15
N TYR A 99 4.02 6.13 5.65
CA TYR A 99 5.45 6.17 5.94
C TYR A 99 5.83 5.13 7.00
N ASP A 100 5.08 5.06 8.10
CA ASP A 100 5.32 4.11 9.18
C ASP A 100 5.19 2.68 8.66
N TRP A 101 4.16 2.38 7.86
CA TRP A 101 4.00 1.07 7.22
C TRP A 101 5.16 0.71 6.30
N MET A 102 5.61 1.63 5.44
CA MET A 102 6.77 1.38 4.59
C MET A 102 8.03 1.14 5.43
N LYS A 103 8.23 1.93 6.48
CA LYS A 103 9.36 1.76 7.39
C LYS A 103 9.29 0.43 8.12
N GLU A 104 8.19 0.09 8.78
CA GLU A 104 8.04 -1.14 9.56
C GLU A 104 8.09 -2.38 8.68
N THR A 105 7.44 -2.34 7.52
CA THR A 105 7.43 -3.45 6.58
C THR A 105 8.80 -3.63 5.94
N PHE A 106 9.41 -2.56 5.41
CA PHE A 106 10.61 -2.66 4.58
C PHE A 106 11.93 -2.51 5.33
N SER A 107 11.93 -1.93 6.53
CA SER A 107 13.09 -2.06 7.42
C SER A 107 13.24 -3.55 7.68
N THR A 108 14.41 -4.08 7.35
CA THR A 108 14.79 -5.44 7.68
C THR A 108 14.88 -5.55 9.20
N ALA A 109 13.75 -5.76 9.86
CA ALA A 109 13.74 -6.50 11.09
C ALA A 109 14.10 -7.93 10.68
N ASP A 110 15.38 -8.26 10.80
CA ASP A 110 15.77 -9.58 11.25
C ASP A 110 14.90 -9.90 12.47
N SER A 111 13.86 -10.69 12.25
CA SER A 111 13.12 -11.35 13.30
C SER A 111 12.72 -12.68 12.69
N GLU A 112 13.63 -13.63 12.85
CA GLU A 112 13.36 -15.04 13.11
C GLU A 112 11.86 -15.39 13.09
N GLU A 113 11.42 -16.05 12.02
CA GLU A 113 10.52 -17.18 12.24
C GLU A 113 11.40 -18.38 12.58
N ALA A 114 11.48 -18.61 13.90
CA ALA A 114 12.01 -19.80 14.51
C ALA A 114 11.31 -21.04 13.95
N ILE A 115 12.11 -22.01 13.49
CA ILE A 115 11.81 -23.44 13.62
C ILE A 115 13.10 -24.16 13.99
#